data_AF-A0A962C1I1-F1
#
_entry.id   AF-A0A962C1I1-F1
#
_cell.length_a   1.000
_cell.length_b   1.000
_cell.length_c   1.000
_cell.angle_alpha   90.00
_cell.angle_beta   90.00
_cell.angle_gamma   90.00
#
_symmetry.space_group_name_H-M   'P 1'
#
loop_
_entity.id
_entity.type
_entity.pdbx_description
1 polymer ?
#
loop_
_entity_poly.entity_id
_entity_poly.type
_entity_poly.pdbx_seq_one_letter_code
_entity_poly.pdbx_strand_id
1 'polypeptide(L)'
;DMQKAIDENPTYVLFNGAETALTGDNAITAKTGENVRLYVGNGGPNLVSSFHLIGEIFDRVWYEGGTRYQENVQTTLIPSGGAMIADFHIEVPGSYVLVDHSIFRAFNKGALGILKVEGPEDLAIYSGKEVDSVYLGDKAGSLASVQTAATAAAAGKLTVEEQIAAGKSLFAGTCSVCHQDNGTGMPGVFPPLANSDYIAAVDEDALIEIVLNGLTGPIKVNGEEYNSVMPPMSQLTDDEVANILTYVKNSWDNGGGRITKKEVKTVRAATPRSEGAAH
;
A
#
# COMPACT_ATOMS: atom_id res chain seq x y z
N ASP A 1 -16.71 -15.13 1.97
CA ASP A 1 -17.39 -15.83 0.86
C ASP A 1 -16.90 -17.27 0.85
N MET A 2 -17.80 -18.24 1.05
CA MET A 2 -17.44 -19.65 1.17
C MET A 2 -16.91 -20.22 -0.16
N GLN A 3 -17.43 -19.75 -1.29
CA GLN A 3 -17.00 -20.24 -2.60
C GLN A 3 -15.56 -19.85 -2.88
N LYS A 4 -15.21 -18.57 -2.65
CA LYS A 4 -13.82 -18.09 -2.73
C LYS A 4 -12.86 -18.85 -1.81
N ALA A 5 -13.34 -19.30 -0.65
CA ALA A 5 -12.54 -20.10 0.26
C ALA A 5 -12.30 -21.52 -0.28
N ILE A 6 -13.29 -22.15 -0.91
CA ILE A 6 -13.12 -23.45 -1.58
C ILE A 6 -12.20 -23.33 -2.80
N ASP A 7 -12.34 -22.25 -3.58
CA ASP A 7 -11.55 -22.01 -4.79
C ASP A 7 -10.13 -21.49 -4.51
N GLU A 8 -9.74 -21.38 -3.24
CA GLU A 8 -8.46 -20.84 -2.79
C GLU A 8 -8.13 -19.44 -3.33
N ASN A 9 -9.18 -18.62 -3.53
CA ASN A 9 -9.06 -17.28 -4.08
C ASN A 9 -9.41 -16.21 -3.03
N PRO A 10 -8.52 -15.97 -2.04
CA PRO A 10 -8.82 -15.04 -0.96
C PRO A 10 -8.81 -13.59 -1.47
N THR A 11 -9.73 -12.79 -0.94
CA THR A 11 -9.71 -11.33 -1.11
C THR A 11 -8.58 -10.70 -0.28
N TYR A 12 -8.35 -11.20 0.93
CA TYR A 12 -7.33 -10.70 1.86
C TYR A 12 -6.42 -11.84 2.33
N VAL A 13 -5.15 -11.52 2.57
CA VAL A 13 -4.16 -12.38 3.21
C VAL A 13 -3.47 -11.49 4.23
N LEU A 14 -3.52 -11.82 5.52
CA LEU A 14 -3.23 -10.86 6.58
C LEU A 14 -2.32 -11.46 7.64
N PHE A 15 -1.47 -10.63 8.25
CA PHE A 15 -0.90 -10.92 9.55
C PHE A 15 -1.84 -10.43 10.65
N ASN A 16 -1.98 -11.19 11.72
CA ASN A 16 -2.76 -10.84 12.93
C ASN A 16 -4.21 -10.36 12.66
N GLY A 17 -4.82 -10.81 11.57
CA GLY A 17 -6.26 -10.67 11.33
C GLY A 17 -6.76 -9.33 10.78
N ALA A 18 -5.89 -8.32 10.60
CA ALA A 18 -6.26 -7.03 10.01
C ALA A 18 -5.08 -6.42 9.24
N GLU A 19 -5.36 -5.62 8.21
CA GLU A 19 -4.34 -4.99 7.35
C GLU A 19 -3.38 -4.05 8.10
N THR A 20 -3.84 -3.46 9.20
CA THR A 20 -3.07 -2.53 10.04
C THR A 20 -2.55 -3.15 11.32
N ALA A 21 -2.69 -4.47 11.48
CA ALA A 21 -2.42 -5.13 12.75
C ALA A 21 -0.95 -5.07 13.18
N LEU A 22 -0.03 -4.92 12.21
CA LEU A 22 1.42 -4.85 12.43
C LEU A 22 2.08 -3.71 11.65
N THR A 23 1.36 -2.65 11.29
CA THR A 23 1.91 -1.51 10.54
C THR A 23 1.67 -0.19 11.26
N GLY A 24 2.36 0.88 10.84
CA GLY A 24 2.26 2.20 11.46
C GLY A 24 2.54 2.15 12.97
N ASP A 25 1.60 2.67 13.76
CA ASP A 25 1.71 2.72 15.22
C ASP A 25 1.64 1.33 15.89
N ASN A 26 1.21 0.30 15.17
CA ASN A 26 1.14 -1.09 15.66
C ASN A 26 2.36 -1.94 15.25
N ALA A 27 3.39 -1.32 14.67
CA ALA A 27 4.61 -2.01 14.29
C ALA A 27 5.27 -2.71 15.51
N ILE A 28 5.88 -3.86 15.26
CA ILE A 28 6.76 -4.51 16.23
C ILE A 28 7.96 -3.59 16.42
N THR A 29 8.47 -3.44 17.65
CA THR A 29 9.63 -2.58 17.93
C THR A 29 10.80 -3.39 18.46
N ALA A 30 12.02 -2.99 18.07
CA ALA A 30 13.28 -3.52 18.58
C ALA A 30 14.35 -2.43 18.53
N LYS A 31 15.55 -2.73 19.03
CA LYS A 31 16.71 -1.85 18.95
C LYS A 31 17.90 -2.53 18.28
N THR A 32 18.80 -1.73 17.71
CA THR A 32 20.08 -2.27 17.22
C THR A 32 20.85 -2.95 18.34
N GLY A 33 21.49 -4.07 18.03
CA GLY A 33 22.17 -4.96 18.97
C GLY A 33 21.25 -5.94 19.71
N GLU A 34 19.93 -5.90 19.52
CA GLU A 34 19.02 -6.89 20.10
C GLU A 34 18.93 -8.16 19.25
N ASN A 35 18.70 -9.29 19.92
CA ASN A 35 18.32 -10.54 19.26
C ASN A 35 16.79 -10.65 19.28
N VAL A 36 16.19 -10.83 18.12
CA VAL A 36 14.74 -10.95 17.95
C VAL A 36 14.39 -12.41 17.68
N ARG A 37 13.34 -12.90 18.34
CA ARG A 37 12.71 -14.20 18.05
C ARG A 37 11.26 -13.99 17.62
N LEU A 38 10.92 -14.51 16.45
CA LEU A 38 9.55 -14.53 15.93
C LEU A 38 8.96 -15.94 16.03
N TYR A 39 7.72 -16.01 16.53
CA TYR A 39 6.88 -17.20 16.48
C TYR A 39 5.81 -16.98 15.41
N VAL A 40 5.97 -17.59 14.25
CA VAL A 40 5.15 -17.29 13.07
C VAL A 40 4.30 -18.50 12.73
N GLY A 41 2.98 -18.38 12.94
CA GLY A 41 2.00 -19.37 12.53
C GLY A 41 1.37 -19.01 11.19
N ASN A 42 1.11 -20.01 10.35
CA ASN A 42 0.27 -19.88 9.18
C ASN A 42 -1.03 -20.66 9.39
N GLY A 43 -2.07 -19.97 9.86
CA GLY A 43 -3.38 -20.58 10.09
C GLY A 43 -4.11 -21.02 8.81
N GLY A 44 -3.72 -20.50 7.64
CA GLY A 44 -4.38 -20.80 6.37
C GLY A 44 -5.75 -20.10 6.21
N PRO A 45 -6.79 -20.80 5.69
CA PRO A 45 -6.90 -22.26 5.65
C PRO A 45 -6.11 -22.93 4.51
N ASN A 46 -5.89 -22.24 3.37
CA ASN A 46 -5.40 -22.92 2.15
C ASN A 46 -3.95 -22.58 1.81
N LEU A 47 -3.55 -21.32 1.99
CA LEU A 47 -2.31 -20.82 1.41
C LEU A 47 -1.08 -21.29 2.20
N VAL A 48 -0.02 -21.63 1.46
CA VAL A 48 1.36 -21.70 1.98
C VAL A 48 1.98 -20.32 1.89
N SER A 49 2.61 -19.85 2.96
CA SER A 49 3.30 -18.57 2.98
C SER A 49 4.73 -18.72 2.48
N SER A 50 5.14 -17.89 1.52
CA SER A 50 6.57 -17.68 1.20
C SER A 50 7.10 -16.60 2.13
N PHE A 51 7.19 -16.92 3.42
CA PHE A 51 7.45 -15.95 4.47
C PHE A 51 8.86 -15.39 4.37
N HIS A 52 8.98 -14.07 4.49
CA HIS A 52 10.21 -13.34 4.24
C HIS A 52 10.26 -12.07 5.09
N LEU A 53 11.47 -11.68 5.50
CA LEU A 53 11.75 -10.40 6.15
C LEU A 53 12.66 -9.57 5.25
N ILE A 54 12.10 -8.50 4.69
CA ILE A 54 12.80 -7.63 3.74
C ILE A 54 13.82 -6.81 4.50
N GLY A 55 15.05 -6.79 3.97
CA GLY A 55 16.18 -6.08 4.56
C GLY A 55 16.95 -6.92 5.60
N GLU A 56 16.53 -8.15 5.90
CA GLU A 56 17.14 -8.96 6.96
C GLU A 56 17.32 -10.42 6.54
N ILE A 57 18.14 -11.16 7.30
CA ILE A 57 18.33 -12.61 7.13
C ILE A 57 18.02 -13.30 8.46
N PHE A 58 17.21 -14.36 8.44
CA PHE A 58 17.04 -15.18 9.63
C PHE A 58 18.31 -15.97 9.90
N ASP A 59 18.92 -15.76 11.07
CA ASP A 59 20.07 -16.53 11.53
C ASP A 59 19.72 -18.00 11.68
N ARG A 60 18.54 -18.29 12.26
CA ARG A 60 18.04 -19.66 12.45
C ARG A 60 16.54 -19.75 12.26
N VAL A 61 16.09 -20.81 11.58
CA VAL A 61 14.66 -21.13 11.39
C VAL A 61 14.38 -22.58 11.79
N TRP A 62 13.47 -22.76 12.74
CA TRP A 62 12.90 -24.05 13.14
C TRP A 62 11.46 -24.16 12.66
N TYR A 63 11.03 -25.36 12.35
CA TYR A 63 9.64 -25.62 11.98
C TYR A 63 8.91 -26.37 13.10
N GLU A 64 7.68 -25.95 13.35
CA GLU A 64 6.74 -26.56 14.29
C GLU A 64 7.33 -26.67 15.71
N GLY A 65 7.69 -27.89 16.14
CA GLY A 65 8.44 -28.15 17.38
C GLY A 65 9.69 -28.99 17.11
N GLY A 66 10.17 -29.01 15.86
CA GLY A 66 11.31 -29.79 15.44
C GLY A 66 12.62 -29.33 16.08
N THR A 67 13.54 -30.26 16.31
CA THR A 67 14.86 -29.97 16.90
C THR A 67 15.89 -29.49 15.89
N ARG A 68 15.60 -29.64 14.60
CA ARG A 68 16.48 -29.20 13.50
C ARG A 68 16.13 -27.78 13.08
N TYR A 69 17.15 -27.01 12.76
CA TYR A 69 17.02 -25.69 12.15
C TYR A 69 17.82 -25.60 10.85
N GLN A 70 17.44 -24.63 10.04
CA GLN A 70 18.25 -24.12 8.94
C GLN A 70 18.88 -22.78 9.37
N GLU A 71 20.06 -22.45 8.84
CA GLU A 71 20.76 -21.19 9.12
C GLU A 71 20.82 -20.28 7.90
N ASN A 72 20.93 -18.97 8.15
CA ASN A 72 21.15 -17.92 7.15
C ASN A 72 20.12 -17.94 6.00
N VAL A 73 18.83 -17.88 6.36
CA VAL A 73 17.71 -17.97 5.42
C VAL A 73 16.97 -16.65 5.34
N GLN A 74 16.77 -16.15 4.11
CA GLN A 74 15.98 -14.93 3.91
C GLN A 74 14.48 -15.22 3.72
N THR A 75 14.15 -16.31 3.00
CA THR A 75 12.78 -16.68 2.64
C THR A 75 12.54 -18.14 2.95
N THR A 76 11.39 -18.44 3.53
CA THR A 76 11.11 -19.77 4.07
C THR A 76 9.63 -20.13 3.91
N LEU A 77 9.32 -21.37 3.55
CA LEU A 77 7.95 -21.80 3.27
C LEU A 77 7.26 -22.25 4.56
N ILE A 78 6.15 -21.61 4.94
CA ILE A 78 5.32 -22.03 6.08
C ILE A 78 4.04 -22.70 5.55
N PRO A 79 3.87 -24.03 5.71
CA PRO A 79 2.67 -24.74 5.27
C PRO A 79 1.39 -24.21 5.92
N SER A 80 0.24 -24.42 5.28
CA SER A 80 -1.06 -24.14 5.92
C SER A 80 -1.25 -25.02 7.15
N GLY A 81 -1.72 -24.41 8.25
CA GLY A 81 -1.79 -25.04 9.57
C GLY A 81 -0.44 -25.22 10.28
N GLY A 82 0.67 -24.81 9.64
CA GLY A 82 2.02 -24.93 10.19
C GLY A 82 2.47 -23.72 10.99
N ALA A 83 3.66 -23.84 11.58
CA ALA A 83 4.32 -22.74 12.28
C ALA A 83 5.84 -22.86 12.14
N MET A 84 6.54 -21.76 12.41
CA MET A 84 7.98 -21.70 12.53
C MET A 84 8.41 -20.80 13.68
N ILE A 85 9.67 -20.96 14.11
CA ILE A 85 10.38 -20.05 15.00
C ILE A 85 11.57 -19.51 14.22
N ALA A 86 11.79 -18.21 14.21
CA ALA A 86 12.95 -17.59 13.57
C ALA A 86 13.70 -16.68 14.54
N ASP A 87 15.02 -16.83 14.60
CA ASP A 87 15.94 -15.96 15.36
C ASP A 87 16.79 -15.14 14.39
N PHE A 88 17.07 -13.89 14.76
CA PHE A 88 17.99 -13.01 14.03
C PHE A 88 18.52 -11.88 14.93
N HIS A 89 19.70 -11.36 14.58
CA HIS A 89 20.32 -10.23 15.23
C HIS A 89 20.11 -8.93 14.43
N ILE A 90 19.84 -7.82 15.13
CA ILE A 90 19.59 -6.53 14.47
C ILE A 90 20.84 -5.67 14.45
N GLU A 91 21.37 -5.36 13.26
CA GLU A 91 22.61 -4.60 13.12
C GLU A 91 22.39 -3.11 12.82
N VAL A 92 21.37 -2.77 12.02
CA VAL A 92 21.10 -1.39 11.57
C VAL A 92 19.68 -0.93 11.90
N PRO A 93 19.46 0.37 12.16
CA PRO A 93 18.11 0.90 12.40
C PRO A 93 17.32 0.96 11.10
N GLY A 94 15.99 0.96 11.21
CA GLY A 94 15.10 1.09 10.07
C GLY A 94 13.81 0.28 10.22
N SER A 95 13.02 0.23 9.14
CA SER A 95 11.80 -0.57 9.10
C SER A 95 12.01 -1.81 8.23
N TYR A 96 11.92 -2.97 8.87
CA TYR A 96 12.04 -4.28 8.24
C TYR A 96 10.64 -4.83 7.97
N VAL A 97 10.43 -5.37 6.77
CA VAL A 97 9.07 -5.67 6.29
C VAL A 97 8.82 -7.17 6.24
N LEU A 98 7.88 -7.63 7.07
CA LEU A 98 7.39 -9.01 7.09
C LEU A 98 6.39 -9.19 5.95
N VAL A 99 6.59 -10.19 5.09
CA VAL A 99 5.72 -10.44 3.93
C VAL A 99 5.50 -11.92 3.65
N ASP A 100 4.37 -12.22 2.98
CA ASP A 100 4.30 -13.39 2.10
C ASP A 100 4.78 -12.98 0.70
N HIS A 101 5.93 -13.51 0.29
CA HIS A 101 6.62 -13.13 -0.95
C HIS A 101 5.96 -13.72 -2.23
N SER A 102 4.81 -14.38 -2.11
CA SER A 102 3.85 -14.42 -3.21
C SER A 102 3.25 -13.02 -3.41
N ILE A 103 4.01 -12.16 -4.07
CA ILE A 103 4.09 -10.70 -3.86
C ILE A 103 2.76 -9.93 -3.84
N PHE A 104 1.79 -10.31 -4.69
CA PHE A 104 0.46 -9.70 -4.71
C PHE A 104 -0.29 -9.90 -3.38
N ARG A 105 0.04 -10.92 -2.60
CA ARG A 105 -0.54 -11.12 -1.27
C ARG A 105 -0.09 -10.02 -0.31
N ALA A 106 1.18 -9.61 -0.37
CA ALA A 106 1.74 -8.58 0.50
C ALA A 106 1.19 -7.19 0.16
N PHE A 107 1.38 -6.75 -1.09
CA PHE A 107 1.11 -5.37 -1.49
C PHE A 107 -0.31 -5.11 -1.99
N ASN A 108 -1.09 -6.15 -2.33
CA ASN A 108 -2.47 -5.98 -2.82
C ASN A 108 -3.52 -6.67 -1.96
N LYS A 109 -3.14 -7.62 -1.09
CA LYS A 109 -4.10 -8.35 -0.23
C LYS A 109 -3.83 -8.21 1.27
N GLY A 110 -2.79 -7.47 1.66
CA GLY A 110 -2.56 -7.04 3.03
C GLY A 110 -1.55 -7.84 3.85
N ALA A 111 -0.79 -8.77 3.26
CA ALA A 111 0.15 -9.63 3.97
C ALA A 111 1.48 -8.90 4.22
N LEU A 112 1.41 -7.79 4.96
CA LEU A 112 2.53 -6.90 5.24
C LEU A 112 2.52 -6.51 6.73
N GLY A 113 3.66 -6.69 7.40
CA GLY A 113 3.90 -6.21 8.76
C GLY A 113 5.24 -5.47 8.84
N ILE A 114 5.42 -4.66 9.87
CA ILE A 114 6.63 -3.86 10.10
C ILE A 114 7.25 -4.23 11.43
N LEU A 115 8.55 -4.48 11.39
CA LEU A 115 9.45 -4.44 12.53
C LEU A 115 10.27 -3.14 12.44
N LYS A 116 9.95 -2.19 13.32
CA LYS A 116 10.65 -0.91 13.42
C LYS A 116 11.80 -1.01 14.43
N VAL A 117 13.00 -0.73 13.96
CA VAL A 117 14.22 -0.78 14.75
C VAL A 117 14.74 0.62 14.99
N GLU A 118 15.00 0.94 16.24
CA GLU A 118 15.64 2.20 16.65
C GLU A 118 17.10 1.96 17.08
N GLY A 119 18.00 2.88 16.75
CA GLY A 119 19.39 2.80 17.16
C GLY A 119 20.31 3.69 16.32
N PRO A 120 21.61 3.75 16.64
CA PRO A 120 22.59 4.43 15.81
C PRO A 120 22.73 3.75 14.44
N GLU A 121 22.86 4.55 13.38
CA GLU A 121 23.20 4.06 12.06
C GLU A 121 24.62 3.47 12.04
N ASP A 122 24.80 2.37 11.28
CA ASP A 122 26.12 1.85 10.92
C ASP A 122 26.30 1.92 9.40
N LEU A 123 26.91 3.02 8.94
CA LEU A 123 27.14 3.28 7.53
C LEU A 123 28.18 2.33 6.89
N ALA A 124 28.93 1.57 7.69
CA ALA A 124 29.79 0.51 7.16
C ALA A 124 28.97 -0.70 6.69
N ILE A 125 27.78 -0.91 7.25
CA ILE A 125 26.85 -1.99 6.90
C ILE A 125 25.83 -1.49 5.87
N TYR A 126 25.13 -0.39 6.14
CA TYR A 126 24.10 0.15 5.25
C TYR A 126 24.07 1.68 5.27
N SER A 127 24.26 2.30 4.11
CA SER A 127 24.25 3.76 3.93
C SER A 127 23.00 4.29 3.21
N GLY A 128 22.01 3.42 2.96
CA GLY A 128 20.76 3.78 2.30
C GLY A 128 19.78 4.47 3.25
N LYS A 129 18.65 4.94 2.71
CA LYS A 129 17.57 5.53 3.51
C LYS A 129 16.65 4.44 4.05
N GLU A 130 15.96 4.74 5.14
CA GLU A 130 14.84 3.90 5.61
C GLU A 130 13.79 3.72 4.50
N VAL A 131 13.08 2.58 4.52
CA VAL A 131 11.99 2.31 3.59
C VAL A 131 10.90 3.39 3.71
N ASP A 132 10.45 3.88 2.56
CA ASP A 132 9.51 4.99 2.45
C ASP A 132 8.19 4.57 1.77
N SER A 133 7.33 5.54 1.47
CA SER A 133 6.05 5.31 0.76
C SER A 133 6.21 4.69 -0.62
N VAL A 134 7.39 4.78 -1.25
CA VAL A 134 7.64 4.12 -2.54
C VAL A 134 7.59 2.61 -2.38
N TYR A 135 8.10 2.11 -1.25
CA TYR A 135 8.11 0.68 -0.98
C TYR A 135 6.89 0.22 -0.19
N LEU A 136 6.49 0.97 0.83
CA LEU A 136 5.41 0.58 1.75
C LEU A 136 4.02 1.01 1.29
N GLY A 137 3.91 1.82 0.24
CA GLY A 137 2.63 2.34 -0.20
C GLY A 137 2.01 3.29 0.83
N ASP A 138 0.69 3.21 0.96
CA ASP A 138 -0.11 3.93 1.96
C ASP A 138 0.15 3.44 3.41
N LYS A 139 0.79 2.27 3.57
CA LYS A 139 1.15 1.68 4.87
C LYS A 139 2.40 2.30 5.50
N ALA A 140 3.09 3.21 4.80
CA ALA A 140 4.17 4.01 5.37
C ALA A 140 3.66 4.98 6.45
N GLY A 141 2.38 5.35 6.41
CA GLY A 141 1.74 6.26 7.36
C GLY A 141 0.57 5.64 8.12
N SER A 142 -0.05 6.42 9.02
CA SER A 142 -1.25 6.00 9.74
C SER A 142 -2.49 6.07 8.84
N LEU A 143 -3.25 4.97 8.76
CA LEU A 143 -4.55 4.89 8.08
C LEU A 143 -5.74 5.34 8.96
N ALA A 144 -5.48 5.95 10.11
CA ALA A 144 -6.53 6.41 11.03
C ALA A 144 -7.50 7.43 10.39
N SER A 145 -7.01 8.29 9.50
CA SER A 145 -7.83 9.25 8.75
C SER A 145 -8.82 8.55 7.81
N VAL A 146 -8.40 7.46 7.17
CA VAL A 146 -9.24 6.64 6.28
C VAL A 146 -10.36 5.98 7.08
N GLN A 147 -10.04 5.40 8.24
CA GLN A 147 -11.06 4.79 9.12
C GLN A 147 -12.06 5.82 9.66
N THR A 148 -11.58 7.03 9.99
CA THR A 148 -12.42 8.14 10.45
C THR A 148 -13.40 8.56 9.36
N ALA A 149 -12.90 8.78 8.13
CA ALA A 149 -13.74 9.12 6.99
C ALA A 149 -14.75 8.01 6.67
N ALA A 150 -14.36 6.73 6.69
CA ALA A 150 -15.27 5.62 6.45
C ALA A 150 -16.41 5.58 7.50
N THR A 151 -16.09 5.84 8.76
CA THR A 151 -17.08 5.89 9.85
C THR A 151 -18.02 7.09 9.69
N ALA A 152 -17.49 8.27 9.37
CA ALA A 152 -18.28 9.47 9.10
C ALA A 152 -19.19 9.29 7.87
N ALA A 153 -18.70 8.61 6.83
CA ALA A 153 -19.46 8.26 5.62
C ALA A 153 -20.64 7.35 5.94
N ALA A 154 -20.40 6.29 6.73
CA ALA A 154 -21.46 5.38 7.19
C ALA A 154 -22.53 6.09 8.04
N ALA A 155 -22.13 7.13 8.79
CA ALA A 155 -23.05 7.97 9.56
C ALA A 155 -23.73 9.09 8.75
N GLY A 156 -23.42 9.24 7.45
CA GLY A 156 -23.94 10.31 6.60
C GLY A 156 -23.43 11.70 6.96
N LYS A 157 -22.30 11.81 7.66
CA LYS A 157 -21.72 13.06 8.20
C LYS A 157 -20.35 13.40 7.62
N LEU A 158 -19.91 12.71 6.57
CA LEU A 158 -18.60 12.90 5.97
C LEU A 158 -18.41 14.34 5.45
N THR A 159 -17.45 15.04 6.04
CA THR A 159 -17.00 16.39 5.66
C THR A 159 -15.98 16.35 4.53
N VAL A 160 -15.73 17.50 3.90
CA VAL A 160 -14.69 17.62 2.85
C VAL A 160 -13.31 17.48 3.49
N GLU A 161 -13.11 18.04 4.67
CA GLU A 161 -11.86 18.00 5.42
C GLU A 161 -11.48 16.56 5.80
N GLU A 162 -12.44 15.74 6.23
CA GLU A 162 -12.22 14.31 6.49
C GLU A 162 -11.85 13.55 5.21
N GLN A 163 -12.47 13.88 4.07
CA GLN A 163 -12.09 13.28 2.78
C GLN A 163 -10.69 13.69 2.33
N ILE A 164 -10.32 14.96 2.51
CA ILE A 164 -8.97 15.46 2.20
C ILE A 164 -7.95 14.72 3.06
N ALA A 165 -8.22 14.55 4.35
CA ALA A 165 -7.31 13.83 5.26
C ALA A 165 -7.17 12.34 4.90
N ALA A 166 -8.28 11.67 4.57
CA ALA A 166 -8.25 10.28 4.11
C ALA A 166 -7.55 10.15 2.74
N GLY A 167 -7.88 11.04 1.80
CA GLY A 167 -7.30 11.08 0.46
C GLY A 167 -5.80 11.32 0.49
N LYS A 168 -5.31 12.17 1.40
CA LYS A 168 -3.88 12.40 1.60
C LYS A 168 -3.14 11.11 2.02
N SER A 169 -3.71 10.36 2.96
CA SER A 169 -3.12 9.09 3.40
C SER A 169 -3.11 8.05 2.28
N LEU A 170 -4.20 7.95 1.52
CA LEU A 170 -4.31 7.03 0.38
C LEU A 170 -3.42 7.44 -0.80
N PHE A 171 -3.16 8.74 -0.99
CA PHE A 171 -2.31 9.25 -2.06
C PHE A 171 -0.84 8.84 -1.90
N ALA A 172 -0.38 8.71 -0.64
CA ALA A 172 0.98 8.31 -0.34
C ALA A 172 1.26 6.91 -0.90
N GLY A 173 2.28 6.79 -1.74
CA GLY A 173 2.68 5.53 -2.36
C GLY A 173 1.78 5.08 -3.51
N THR A 174 0.45 5.22 -3.40
CA THR A 174 -0.50 4.89 -4.47
C THR A 174 -0.37 5.83 -5.66
N CYS A 175 -0.27 7.13 -5.41
CA CYS A 175 -0.19 8.16 -6.44
C CYS A 175 1.16 8.89 -6.42
N SER A 176 1.74 9.08 -5.22
CA SER A 176 2.93 9.89 -5.04
C SER A 176 4.21 9.27 -5.61
N VAL A 177 4.25 7.96 -5.87
CA VAL A 177 5.38 7.30 -6.56
C VAL A 177 5.69 7.94 -7.91
N CYS A 178 4.66 8.33 -8.65
CA CYS A 178 4.82 9.01 -9.94
C CYS A 178 4.64 10.53 -9.82
N HIS A 179 3.60 10.96 -9.10
CA HIS A 179 3.22 12.38 -9.04
C HIS A 179 3.94 13.17 -7.95
N GLN A 180 4.78 12.53 -7.13
CA GLN A 180 5.47 13.08 -5.96
C GLN A 180 4.50 13.51 -4.85
N ASP A 181 4.97 13.57 -3.60
CA ASP A 181 4.15 13.93 -2.44
C ASP A 181 3.62 15.37 -2.52
N ASN A 182 4.32 16.24 -3.25
CA ASN A 182 3.95 17.63 -3.51
C ASN A 182 3.18 17.82 -4.84
N GLY A 183 2.83 16.74 -5.54
CA GLY A 183 2.07 16.78 -6.79
C GLY A 183 2.83 17.37 -7.99
N THR A 184 4.13 17.66 -7.88
CA THR A 184 4.87 18.30 -9.00
C THR A 184 5.20 17.34 -10.14
N GLY A 185 5.05 16.03 -9.92
CA GLY A 185 5.48 15.02 -10.88
C GLY A 185 6.97 15.14 -11.20
N MET A 186 7.32 14.78 -12.43
CA MET A 186 8.67 14.90 -12.98
C MET A 186 8.56 15.44 -14.41
N PRO A 187 9.07 16.65 -14.70
CA PRO A 187 8.96 17.26 -16.02
C PRO A 187 9.38 16.32 -17.15
N GLY A 188 8.53 16.19 -18.17
CA GLY A 188 8.73 15.32 -19.33
C GLY A 188 8.50 13.82 -19.10
N VAL A 189 8.22 13.39 -17.86
CA VAL A 189 7.99 11.96 -17.52
C VAL A 189 6.62 11.76 -16.88
N PHE A 190 6.36 12.45 -15.76
CA PHE A 190 5.11 12.36 -15.01
C PHE A 190 4.48 13.74 -14.90
N PRO A 191 3.24 13.94 -15.37
CA PRO A 191 2.61 15.25 -15.37
C PRO A 191 2.36 15.73 -13.93
N PRO A 192 2.43 17.06 -13.68
CA PRO A 192 2.10 17.63 -12.39
C PRO A 192 0.59 17.52 -12.14
N LEU A 193 0.24 17.12 -10.92
CA LEU A 193 -1.09 17.30 -10.36
C LEU A 193 -1.21 18.66 -9.67
N ALA A 194 -0.09 19.27 -9.27
CA ALA A 194 -0.06 20.59 -8.66
C ALA A 194 -0.37 21.69 -9.67
N ASN A 195 -1.33 22.56 -9.35
CA ASN A 195 -1.79 23.67 -10.20
C ASN A 195 -1.94 23.25 -11.67
N SER A 196 -2.66 22.16 -11.91
CA SER A 196 -2.72 21.49 -13.20
C SER A 196 -3.84 22.08 -14.07
N ASP A 197 -3.47 22.70 -15.19
CA ASP A 197 -4.43 23.19 -16.20
C ASP A 197 -5.32 22.08 -16.73
N TYR A 198 -4.78 20.87 -16.87
CA TYR A 198 -5.47 19.69 -17.32
C TYR A 198 -6.57 19.30 -16.33
N ILE A 199 -6.27 19.21 -15.04
CA ILE A 199 -7.26 18.92 -13.99
C ILE A 199 -8.34 20.01 -13.95
N ALA A 200 -7.97 21.27 -14.15
CA ALA A 200 -8.92 22.38 -14.17
C ALA A 200 -9.82 22.38 -15.42
N ALA A 201 -9.38 21.80 -16.53
CA ALA A 201 -10.08 21.80 -17.80
C ALA A 201 -11.01 20.59 -18.00
N VAL A 202 -10.68 19.44 -17.43
CA VAL A 202 -11.51 18.23 -17.54
C VAL A 202 -12.60 18.21 -16.46
N ASP A 203 -13.72 17.54 -16.76
CA ASP A 203 -14.78 17.35 -15.78
C ASP A 203 -14.41 16.27 -14.75
N GLU A 204 -15.20 16.19 -13.67
CA GLU A 204 -14.95 15.24 -12.58
C GLU A 204 -15.09 13.79 -13.02
N ASP A 205 -15.97 13.49 -13.97
CA ASP A 205 -16.15 12.14 -14.50
C ASP A 205 -14.89 11.67 -15.24
N ALA A 206 -14.28 12.54 -16.06
CA ALA A 206 -13.01 12.26 -16.75
C ALA A 206 -11.86 12.01 -15.75
N LEU A 207 -11.79 12.76 -14.64
CA LEU A 207 -10.80 12.50 -13.59
C LEU A 207 -10.98 11.12 -12.95
N ILE A 208 -12.24 10.74 -12.70
CA ILE A 208 -12.56 9.41 -12.17
C ILE A 208 -12.18 8.34 -13.19
N GLU A 209 -12.49 8.53 -14.47
CA GLU A 209 -12.15 7.58 -15.54
C GLU A 209 -10.64 7.36 -15.67
N ILE A 210 -9.83 8.41 -15.55
CA ILE A 210 -8.37 8.32 -15.58
C ILE A 210 -7.85 7.42 -14.47
N VAL A 211 -8.37 7.56 -13.24
CA VAL A 211 -7.95 6.71 -12.11
C VAL A 211 -8.38 5.26 -12.33
N LEU A 212 -9.61 5.04 -12.78
CA LEU A 212 -10.18 3.70 -12.91
C LEU A 212 -9.61 2.92 -14.10
N ASN A 213 -9.37 3.59 -15.23
CA ASN A 213 -9.06 2.95 -16.51
C ASN A 213 -7.65 3.29 -17.03
N GLY A 214 -6.95 4.18 -16.33
CA GLY A 214 -5.64 4.66 -16.75
C GLY A 214 -5.75 5.75 -17.81
N LEU A 215 -4.59 6.26 -18.21
CA LEU A 215 -4.46 7.28 -19.25
C LEU A 215 -3.21 6.99 -20.08
N THR A 216 -3.38 6.96 -21.40
CA THR A 216 -2.28 6.71 -22.34
C THR A 216 -2.36 7.64 -23.53
N GLY A 217 -1.23 7.86 -24.18
CA GLY A 217 -1.12 8.72 -25.35
C GLY A 217 -0.70 10.15 -25.01
N PRO A 218 -0.59 11.01 -26.05
CA PRO A 218 -0.08 12.36 -25.89
C PRO A 218 -1.09 13.26 -25.17
N ILE A 219 -0.64 13.91 -24.11
CA ILE A 219 -1.35 14.97 -23.39
C ILE A 219 -0.43 16.17 -23.18
N LYS A 220 -1.03 17.34 -22.96
CA LYS A 220 -0.32 18.56 -22.59
C LYS A 220 -0.80 19.01 -21.22
N VAL A 221 0.14 19.22 -20.29
CA VAL A 221 -0.15 19.69 -18.93
C VAL A 221 0.82 20.82 -18.58
N ASN A 222 0.27 21.97 -18.22
CA ASN A 222 1.01 23.19 -17.86
C ASN A 222 2.03 23.61 -18.94
N GLY A 223 1.66 23.46 -20.21
CA GLY A 223 2.51 23.82 -21.36
C GLY A 223 3.48 22.72 -21.84
N GLU A 224 3.73 21.70 -21.02
CA GLU A 224 4.64 20.58 -21.31
C GLU A 224 3.90 19.38 -21.91
N GLU A 225 4.56 18.68 -22.85
CA GLU A 225 4.01 17.49 -23.51
C GLU A 225 4.40 16.22 -22.74
N TYR A 226 3.45 15.31 -22.56
CA TYR A 226 3.64 14.01 -21.94
C TYR A 226 3.06 12.93 -22.84
N ASN A 227 3.78 11.82 -23.00
CA ASN A 227 3.29 10.66 -23.74
C ASN A 227 3.71 9.39 -23.00
N SER A 228 3.08 9.17 -21.85
CA SER A 228 3.36 8.07 -20.94
C SER A 228 2.12 7.20 -20.77
N VAL A 229 2.21 6.22 -19.88
CA VAL A 229 1.11 5.33 -19.50
C VAL A 229 0.91 5.45 -18.00
N MET A 230 -0.26 5.95 -17.59
CA MET A 230 -0.78 5.78 -16.24
C MET A 230 -1.62 4.49 -16.23
N PRO A 231 -1.19 3.43 -15.52
CA PRO A 231 -1.97 2.19 -15.45
C PRO A 231 -3.32 2.39 -14.76
N PRO A 232 -4.34 1.57 -15.11
CA PRO A 232 -5.62 1.57 -14.39
C PRO A 232 -5.44 1.17 -12.93
N MET A 233 -6.11 1.88 -12.03
CA MET A 233 -6.17 1.57 -10.60
C MET A 233 -7.56 1.07 -10.19
N SER A 234 -8.16 0.23 -11.03
CA SER A 234 -9.53 -0.29 -10.89
C SER A 234 -9.79 -1.07 -9.59
N GLN A 235 -8.74 -1.55 -8.92
CA GLN A 235 -8.80 -2.21 -7.62
C GLN A 235 -9.20 -1.27 -6.48
N LEU A 236 -8.99 0.04 -6.62
CA LEU A 236 -9.42 1.03 -5.62
C LEU A 236 -10.95 1.04 -5.54
N THR A 237 -11.47 1.11 -4.32
CA THR A 237 -12.89 1.22 -4.03
C THR A 237 -13.44 2.60 -4.41
N ASP A 238 -14.77 2.71 -4.50
CA ASP A 238 -15.43 3.97 -4.88
C ASP A 238 -15.14 5.12 -3.89
N ASP A 239 -15.00 4.81 -2.60
CA ASP A 239 -14.67 5.76 -1.56
C ASP A 239 -13.19 6.16 -1.57
N GLU A 240 -12.27 5.23 -1.84
CA GLU A 240 -10.85 5.57 -1.96
C GLU A 240 -10.60 6.53 -3.12
N VAL A 241 -11.15 6.24 -4.31
CA VAL A 241 -11.03 7.13 -5.47
C VAL A 241 -11.63 8.50 -5.18
N ALA A 242 -12.82 8.54 -4.58
CA ALA A 242 -13.49 9.79 -4.22
C ALA A 242 -12.66 10.64 -3.24
N ASN A 243 -12.06 9.99 -2.23
CA ASN A 243 -11.22 10.67 -1.24
C ASN A 243 -9.91 11.18 -1.86
N ILE A 244 -9.21 10.36 -2.65
CA ILE A 244 -7.96 10.73 -3.33
C ILE A 244 -8.19 11.94 -4.25
N LEU A 245 -9.20 11.89 -5.12
CA LEU A 245 -9.45 12.98 -6.04
C LEU A 245 -9.92 14.25 -5.32
N THR A 246 -10.69 14.11 -4.24
CA THR A 246 -11.04 15.27 -3.38
C THR A 246 -9.78 15.89 -2.75
N TYR A 247 -8.83 15.09 -2.27
CA TYR A 247 -7.54 15.59 -1.80
C TYR A 247 -6.77 16.34 -2.89
N VAL A 248 -6.65 15.77 -4.09
CA VAL A 248 -5.94 16.38 -5.22
C VAL A 248 -6.58 17.71 -5.62
N LYS A 249 -7.91 17.78 -5.74
CA LYS A 249 -8.62 19.01 -6.11
C LYS A 249 -8.48 20.13 -5.07
N ASN A 250 -8.38 19.79 -3.79
CA ASN A 250 -8.21 20.76 -2.70
C ASN A 250 -6.74 20.99 -2.30
N SER A 251 -5.81 20.44 -3.06
CA SER A 251 -4.38 20.66 -2.88
C SER A 251 -3.83 21.51 -4.01
N TRP A 252 -2.70 22.19 -3.74
CA TRP A 252 -1.87 22.81 -4.77
C TRP A 252 -2.62 23.75 -5.73
N ASP A 253 -3.57 24.52 -5.21
CA ASP A 253 -4.34 25.53 -5.95
C ASP A 253 -5.22 25.00 -7.09
N ASN A 254 -5.60 23.71 -7.07
CA ASN A 254 -6.44 23.06 -8.11
C ASN A 254 -7.93 23.47 -8.12
N GLY A 255 -8.31 24.53 -7.41
CA GLY A 255 -9.67 25.09 -7.45
C GLY A 255 -10.70 24.46 -6.51
N GLY A 256 -10.36 23.37 -5.82
CA GLY A 256 -11.20 22.73 -4.80
C GLY A 256 -12.37 21.92 -5.39
N GLY A 257 -13.33 21.59 -4.53
CA GLY A 257 -14.50 20.77 -4.89
C GLY A 257 -14.53 19.45 -4.13
N ARG A 258 -15.47 18.57 -4.49
CA ARG A 258 -15.68 17.30 -3.80
C ARG A 258 -16.14 16.25 -4.79
N ILE A 259 -15.44 15.13 -4.83
CA ILE A 259 -15.92 13.92 -5.51
C ILE A 259 -16.52 12.98 -4.48
N THR A 260 -17.70 12.45 -4.81
CA THR A 260 -18.48 11.56 -3.95
C THR A 260 -18.36 10.11 -4.40
N LYS A 261 -18.51 9.19 -3.45
CA LYS A 261 -18.61 7.74 -3.70
C LYS A 261 -19.67 7.40 -4.76
N LYS A 262 -20.75 8.17 -4.82
CA LYS A 262 -21.87 7.93 -5.76
C LYS A 262 -21.48 8.27 -7.20
N GLU A 263 -20.76 9.37 -7.41
CA GLU A 263 -20.23 9.75 -8.72
C GLU A 263 -19.26 8.67 -9.21
N VAL A 264 -18.30 8.26 -8.38
CA VAL A 264 -17.35 7.19 -8.74
C VAL A 264 -18.06 5.90 -9.10
N LYS A 265 -19.05 5.49 -8.31
CA LYS A 265 -19.85 4.30 -8.60
C LYS A 265 -20.59 4.39 -9.94
N THR A 266 -21.04 5.59 -10.30
CA THR A 266 -21.80 5.84 -11.54
C THR A 266 -20.87 5.74 -12.74
N VAL A 267 -19.71 6.42 -12.70
CA VAL A 267 -18.67 6.34 -13.72
C VAL A 267 -18.17 4.89 -13.87
N ARG A 268 -17.85 4.22 -12.76
CA ARG A 268 -17.38 2.82 -12.78
C ARG A 268 -18.37 1.87 -13.46
N ALA A 269 -19.67 2.11 -13.33
CA ALA A 269 -20.70 1.30 -13.99
C ALA A 269 -20.86 1.61 -15.47
N ALA A 270 -20.49 2.82 -15.90
CA ALA A 270 -20.62 3.30 -17.27
C ALA A 270 -19.38 2.99 -18.15
N THR A 271 -18.19 2.82 -17.56
CA THR A 271 -16.97 2.63 -18.35
C THR A 271 -16.66 1.15 -18.64
N PRO A 272 -16.45 0.76 -19.92
CA PRO A 272 -16.01 -0.59 -20.28
C PRO A 272 -14.59 -0.87 -19.76
N ARG A 273 -14.36 -2.02 -19.14
CA ARG A 273 -13.01 -2.44 -18.72
C ARG A 273 -12.33 -3.28 -19.77
N SER A 274 -11.04 -3.06 -19.96
CA SER A 274 -10.16 -4.00 -20.67
C SER A 274 -10.09 -5.33 -19.91
N GLU A 275 -10.13 -6.46 -20.63
CA GLU A 275 -9.87 -7.79 -20.05
C GLU A 275 -8.58 -7.77 -19.23
N GLY A 276 -8.66 -8.18 -17.96
CA GLY A 276 -7.51 -8.23 -17.04
C GLY A 276 -7.35 -7.04 -16.07
N ALA A 277 -8.18 -5.99 -16.16
CA ALA A 277 -8.25 -4.97 -15.11
C ALA A 277 -8.93 -5.55 -13.86
N ALA A 278 -8.17 -5.65 -12.76
CA ALA A 278 -8.53 -6.44 -11.59
C ALA A 278 -9.88 -6.07 -10.95
N HIS A 279 -10.67 -7.12 -10.68
CA HIS A 279 -11.61 -7.26 -9.58
C HIS A 279 -11.21 -8.50 -8.77
#